data_AF-A0A353LV86-F1
#
_entry.id   AF-A0A353LV86-F1
#
_cell.length_a   1.000
_cell.length_b   1.000
_cell.length_c   1.000
_cell.angle_alpha   90.00
_cell.angle_beta   90.00
_cell.angle_gamma   90.00
#
_symmetry.space_group_name_H-M   'P 1'
#
loop_
_entity.id
_entity.type
_entity.pdbx_description
1 polymer ?
#
loop_
_entity_poly.entity_id
_entity_poly.type
_entity_poly.pdbx_seq_one_letter_code
_entity_poly.pdbx_strand_id
1 'polypeptide(L)'
;FTAFTPCFRAEAGAAGRDTRGMIRLHQFPKVELVSIVTPEQGLEELERLTNCAEEVLKRLELPYRVMLLSSGDMGFAARKTYDLEVWLPGQNAYREISSCSYCGDFQARRMQARYRPAQSKNPQFVHTLNGSGLAVGRTMVAILENYQQEGGAIAVPDILRPYMGGVEVIGVDG
;
A
#
# COMPACT_ATOMS: atom_id res chain seq x y z
N PHE A 1 6.57 -10.21 7.50
CA PHE A 1 5.24 -10.84 7.53
C PHE A 1 4.37 -10.24 6.44
N THR A 2 3.38 -11.00 5.95
CA THR A 2 2.34 -10.47 5.06
C THR A 2 0.99 -11.10 5.36
N ALA A 3 -0.10 -10.36 5.16
CA ALA A 3 -1.46 -10.85 5.34
C ALA A 3 -2.45 -10.13 4.42
N PHE A 4 -3.43 -10.87 3.89
CA PHE A 4 -4.59 -10.34 3.19
C PHE A 4 -5.78 -10.29 4.14
N THR A 5 -6.32 -9.09 4.40
CA THR A 5 -7.43 -8.92 5.36
C THR A 5 -8.46 -7.88 4.89
N PRO A 6 -9.73 -8.01 5.32
CA PRO A 6 -10.66 -6.89 5.28
C PRO A 6 -10.24 -5.84 6.32
N CYS A 7 -10.13 -4.58 5.88
CA CYS A 7 -9.86 -3.42 6.72
C CYS A 7 -11.14 -2.63 6.93
N PHE A 8 -11.42 -2.24 8.18
CA PHE A 8 -12.61 -1.47 8.55
C PHE A 8 -12.20 -0.08 9.07
N ARG A 9 -12.77 0.99 8.49
CA ARG A 9 -12.51 2.37 8.89
C ARG A 9 -13.81 3.15 9.05
N ALA A 10 -13.90 3.96 10.10
CA ALA A 10 -15.06 4.81 10.35
C ALA A 10 -15.17 5.98 9.34
N GLU A 11 -14.05 6.40 8.73
CA GLU A 11 -13.98 7.54 7.80
C GLU A 11 -14.62 8.84 8.36
N ALA A 12 -14.55 9.01 9.69
CA ALA A 12 -15.05 10.19 10.39
C ALA A 12 -14.31 11.45 9.90
N GLY A 13 -15.06 12.49 9.55
CA GLY A 13 -14.51 13.75 9.03
C GLY A 13 -14.34 13.81 7.50
N ALA A 14 -14.72 12.76 6.76
CA ALA A 14 -14.63 12.72 5.29
C ALA A 14 -15.96 13.05 4.56
N ALA A 15 -16.95 13.63 5.25
CA ALA A 15 -18.25 13.94 4.66
C ALA A 15 -18.10 14.77 3.36
N GLY A 16 -18.59 14.24 2.25
CA GLY A 16 -18.56 14.90 0.94
C GLY A 16 -17.26 14.74 0.13
N ARG A 17 -16.20 14.09 0.65
CA ARG A 17 -14.99 13.77 -0.11
C ARG A 17 -14.99 12.31 -0.58
N ASP A 18 -14.72 12.09 -1.87
CA ASP A 18 -14.61 10.76 -2.49
C ASP A 18 -15.82 9.85 -2.24
N THR A 19 -17.03 10.43 -2.16
CA THR A 19 -18.27 9.71 -1.80
C THR A 19 -18.78 8.76 -2.88
N ARG A 20 -18.29 8.88 -4.12
CA ARG A 20 -18.66 8.03 -5.26
C ARG A 20 -17.50 7.12 -5.64
N GLY A 21 -17.77 5.84 -5.84
CA GLY A 21 -16.80 4.84 -6.29
C GLY A 21 -16.15 4.05 -5.15
N MET A 22 -14.95 3.53 -5.39
CA MET A 22 -14.29 2.55 -4.50
C MET A 22 -13.02 3.08 -3.83
N ILE A 23 -12.76 4.39 -3.90
CA ILE A 23 -11.55 5.01 -3.34
C ILE A 23 -11.60 5.11 -1.81
N ARG A 24 -12.79 5.42 -1.26
CA ARG A 24 -13.03 5.59 0.18
C ARG A 24 -14.25 4.78 0.60
N LEU A 25 -14.01 3.69 1.31
CA LEU A 25 -15.02 2.74 1.76
C LEU A 25 -14.85 2.46 3.25
N HIS A 26 -15.95 2.16 3.95
CA HIS A 26 -15.89 1.69 5.34
C HIS A 26 -15.22 0.34 5.47
N GLN A 27 -15.29 -0.48 4.42
CA GLN A 27 -14.62 -1.78 4.34
C GLN A 27 -13.88 -1.89 3.02
N PHE A 28 -12.61 -2.28 3.07
CA PHE A 28 -11.81 -2.57 1.87
C PHE A 28 -10.76 -3.65 2.14
N PRO A 29 -10.45 -4.52 1.18
CA PRO A 29 -9.38 -5.49 1.32
C PRO A 29 -7.99 -4.85 1.11
N LYS A 30 -7.00 -5.34 1.86
CA LYS A 30 -5.60 -4.92 1.73
C LYS A 30 -4.66 -6.12 1.94
N VAL A 31 -3.59 -6.17 1.15
CA VAL A 31 -2.42 -6.99 1.46
C VAL A 31 -1.42 -6.10 2.21
N GLU A 32 -1.12 -6.44 3.46
CA GLU A 32 -0.20 -5.69 4.31
C GLU A 32 1.18 -6.33 4.35
N LEU A 33 2.22 -5.51 4.36
CA LEU A 33 3.59 -5.87 4.66
C LEU A 33 3.94 -5.35 6.06
N VAL A 34 4.52 -6.21 6.92
CA VAL A 34 4.99 -5.82 8.25
C VAL A 34 6.38 -6.39 8.49
N SER A 35 7.29 -5.55 8.96
CA SER A 35 8.66 -5.94 9.29
C SER A 35 9.01 -5.56 10.72
N ILE A 36 9.75 -6.45 11.37
CA ILE A 36 10.31 -6.28 12.71
C ILE A 36 11.81 -6.50 12.56
N VAL A 37 12.60 -5.45 12.80
CA VAL A 37 14.03 -5.42 12.48
C VAL A 37 14.84 -4.84 13.65
N THR A 38 16.16 -4.98 13.59
CA THR A 38 17.03 -4.25 14.50
C THR A 38 17.07 -2.76 14.13
N PRO A 39 17.49 -1.87 15.04
CA PRO A 39 17.53 -0.44 14.77
C PRO A 39 18.37 -0.05 13.53
N GLU A 40 19.47 -0.76 13.30
CA GLU A 40 20.45 -0.48 12.25
C GLU A 40 19.89 -0.79 10.86
N GLN A 41 18.99 -1.76 10.76
CA GLN A 41 18.37 -2.20 9.50
C GLN A 41 17.17 -1.34 9.10
N GLY A 42 16.68 -0.44 9.97
CA GLY A 42 15.39 0.22 9.80
C GLY A 42 15.23 1.03 8.51
N LEU A 43 16.25 1.80 8.10
CA LEU A 43 16.17 2.61 6.89
C LEU A 43 16.28 1.77 5.63
N GLU A 44 17.21 0.81 5.58
CA GLU A 44 17.34 -0.12 4.46
C GLU A 44 16.06 -0.93 4.25
N GLU A 45 15.45 -1.38 5.35
CA GLU A 45 14.20 -2.12 5.31
C GLU A 45 13.03 -1.27 4.80
N LEU A 46 13.01 0.04 5.06
CA LEU A 46 12.00 0.95 4.49
C LEU A 46 12.12 1.03 2.97
N GLU A 47 13.34 1.13 2.45
CA GLU A 47 13.58 1.14 1.00
C GLU A 47 13.17 -0.20 0.38
N ARG A 48 13.51 -1.33 1.01
CA ARG A 48 13.08 -2.66 0.56
C ARG A 48 11.56 -2.81 0.55
N LEU A 49 10.88 -2.35 1.61
CA LEU A 49 9.43 -2.46 1.76
C LEU A 49 8.69 -1.61 0.70
N THR A 50 9.16 -0.37 0.48
CA THR A 50 8.64 0.50 -0.59
C THR A 50 8.82 -0.14 -1.96
N ASN A 51 10.02 -0.70 -2.25
CA ASN A 51 10.28 -1.41 -3.49
C ASN A 51 9.38 -2.64 -3.70
N CYS A 52 9.02 -3.38 -2.64
CA CYS A 52 8.05 -4.47 -2.74
C CYS A 52 6.66 -3.99 -3.18
N ALA A 53 6.22 -2.84 -2.69
CA ALA A 53 4.94 -2.25 -3.10
C ALA A 53 5.01 -1.68 -4.53
N GLU A 54 6.12 -1.05 -4.91
CA GLU A 54 6.38 -0.59 -6.28
C GLU A 54 6.39 -1.74 -7.29
N GLU A 55 6.98 -2.89 -6.94
CA GLU A 55 7.05 -4.05 -7.84
C GLU A 55 5.65 -4.54 -8.26
N VAL A 56 4.66 -4.44 -7.36
CA VAL A 56 3.26 -4.76 -7.71
C VAL A 56 2.73 -3.80 -8.78
N LEU A 57 2.98 -2.49 -8.63
CA LEU A 57 2.56 -1.48 -9.60
C LEU A 57 3.29 -1.64 -10.94
N LYS A 58 4.60 -1.91 -10.92
CA LYS A 58 5.42 -2.15 -12.12
C LYS A 58 4.92 -3.35 -12.91
N ARG A 59 4.65 -4.47 -12.24
CA ARG A 59 4.11 -5.69 -12.88
C ARG A 59 2.70 -5.53 -13.42
N LEU A 60 1.91 -4.66 -12.80
CA LEU A 60 0.59 -4.25 -13.29
C LEU A 60 0.66 -3.14 -14.33
N GLU A 61 1.86 -2.68 -14.71
CA GLU A 61 2.09 -1.57 -15.64
C GLU A 61 1.27 -0.30 -15.33
N LEU A 62 1.04 -0.03 -14.04
CA LEU A 62 0.30 1.13 -13.59
C LEU A 62 1.26 2.31 -13.40
N PRO A 63 1.05 3.47 -14.06
CA PRO A 63 1.88 4.64 -13.84
C PRO A 63 1.72 5.16 -12.41
N TYR A 64 2.82 5.45 -11.73
CA TYR A 64 2.80 5.93 -10.35
C TYR A 64 3.97 6.88 -10.06
N ARG A 65 3.89 7.55 -8.91
CA ARG A 65 4.99 8.33 -8.32
C ARG A 65 5.20 7.97 -6.86
N VAL A 66 6.43 8.15 -6.37
CA VAL A 66 6.80 7.97 -4.97
C VAL A 66 6.95 9.34 -4.32
N MET A 67 6.26 9.56 -3.20
CA MET A 67 6.26 10.81 -2.46
C MET A 67 6.86 10.60 -1.07
N LEU A 68 7.91 11.34 -0.72
CA LEU A 68 8.37 11.45 0.66
C LEU A 68 7.46 12.45 1.39
N LEU A 69 6.78 12.01 2.46
CA LEU A 69 5.85 12.87 3.18
C LEU A 69 6.57 13.94 4.02
N SER A 70 5.97 15.12 4.08
CA SER A 70 6.38 16.18 4.99
C SER A 70 6.00 15.85 6.44
N SER A 71 6.63 16.49 7.41
CA SER A 71 6.32 16.28 8.83
C SER A 71 4.86 16.55 9.20
N GLY A 72 4.19 17.47 8.51
CA GLY A 72 2.78 17.80 8.76
C GLY A 72 1.78 16.78 8.22
N ASP A 73 2.21 15.89 7.33
CA ASP A 73 1.35 14.90 6.65
C ASP A 73 1.68 13.45 7.06
N MET A 74 2.74 13.25 7.86
CA MET A 74 3.08 11.93 8.39
C MET A 74 2.09 11.46 9.46
N GLY A 75 1.78 10.16 9.44
CA GLY A 75 0.97 9.53 10.46
C GLY A 75 1.65 9.54 11.84
N PHE A 76 0.83 9.57 12.91
CA PHE A 76 1.25 9.73 14.31
C PHE A 76 2.41 8.84 14.79
N ALA A 77 2.50 7.60 14.29
CA ALA A 77 3.52 6.63 14.71
C ALA A 77 4.77 6.63 13.80
N ALA A 78 4.75 7.32 12.67
CA ALA A 78 5.79 7.24 11.66
C ALA A 78 6.94 8.22 11.93
N ARG A 79 8.15 7.78 11.58
CA ARG A 79 9.40 8.58 11.60
C ARG A 79 9.76 9.07 10.21
N LYS A 80 9.41 8.28 9.19
CA LYS A 80 9.59 8.53 7.76
C LYS A 80 8.56 7.69 7.01
N THR A 81 7.90 8.30 6.03
CA THR A 81 6.85 7.65 5.23
C THR A 81 7.04 7.96 3.75
N TYR A 82 6.91 6.93 2.92
CA TYR A 82 6.75 7.05 1.48
C TYR A 82 5.32 6.68 1.09
N ASP A 83 4.67 7.56 0.36
CA ASP A 83 3.40 7.25 -0.30
C ASP A 83 3.65 6.92 -1.77
N LEU A 84 3.03 5.84 -2.23
CA LEU A 84 2.90 5.51 -3.63
C LEU A 84 1.57 6.05 -4.10
N GLU A 85 1.61 6.89 -5.13
CA GLU A 85 0.40 7.44 -5.72
C GLU A 85 0.29 6.97 -7.17
N VAL A 86 -0.83 6.34 -7.51
CA VAL A 86 -1.11 5.80 -8.84
C VAL A 86 -1.86 6.82 -9.68
N TRP A 87 -1.55 6.88 -10.98
CA TRP A 87 -2.24 7.74 -11.93
C TRP A 87 -3.66 7.22 -12.22
N LEU A 88 -4.64 8.10 -12.12
CA LEU A 88 -6.04 7.83 -12.45
C LEU A 88 -6.48 8.76 -13.59
N PRO A 89 -6.52 8.28 -14.85
CA PRO A 89 -6.78 9.13 -16.01
C PRO A 89 -8.18 9.77 -15.99
N GLY A 90 -9.20 9.09 -15.46
CA GLY A 90 -10.55 9.64 -15.33
C GLY A 90 -10.65 10.78 -14.32
N GLN A 91 -9.69 10.84 -13.38
CA GLN A 91 -9.58 11.92 -12.39
C GLN A 91 -8.51 12.96 -12.74
N ASN A 92 -7.70 12.71 -13.77
CA ASN A 92 -6.55 13.52 -14.15
C ASN A 92 -5.63 13.84 -12.95
N ALA A 93 -5.38 12.85 -12.10
CA ALA A 93 -4.63 13.03 -10.86
C ALA A 93 -3.92 11.75 -10.41
N TYR A 94 -2.87 11.93 -9.59
CA TYR A 94 -2.28 10.85 -8.80
C TYR A 94 -3.05 10.69 -7.48
N ARG A 95 -3.34 9.45 -7.08
CA ARG A 95 -4.02 9.11 -5.81
C ARG A 95 -3.23 8.07 -5.04
N GLU A 96 -3.10 8.25 -3.73
CA GLU A 96 -2.44 7.29 -2.83
C GLU A 96 -3.02 5.87 -3.02
N ILE A 97 -2.15 4.88 -3.23
CA ILE A 97 -2.49 3.45 -3.34
C ILE A 97 -1.75 2.61 -2.30
N SER A 98 -0.64 3.13 -1.77
CA SER A 98 0.11 2.56 -0.66
C SER A 98 0.81 3.64 0.15
N SER A 99 0.98 3.37 1.44
CA SER A 99 1.81 4.16 2.36
C SER A 99 2.74 3.19 3.08
N CYS A 100 4.05 3.46 3.04
CA CYS A 100 5.12 2.65 3.61
C CYS A 100 5.85 3.46 4.68
N SER A 101 5.80 3.01 5.93
CA SER A 101 6.24 3.78 7.09
C SER A 101 7.25 3.04 7.95
N TYR A 102 8.29 3.77 8.35
CA TYR A 102 9.22 3.36 9.40
C TYR A 102 8.80 3.99 10.73
N CYS A 103 8.41 3.17 11.71
CA CYS A 103 7.95 3.62 13.02
C CYS A 103 9.03 3.53 14.11
N GLY A 104 10.17 2.91 13.78
CA GLY A 104 11.22 2.46 14.71
C GLY A 104 10.66 1.83 15.99
N ASP A 105 11.19 2.18 17.15
CA ASP A 105 10.74 1.65 18.45
C ASP A 105 9.42 2.21 19.01
N PHE A 106 8.70 3.10 18.30
CA PHE A 106 7.50 3.75 18.85
C PHE A 106 6.43 2.72 19.24
N GLN A 107 6.11 1.82 18.31
CA GLN A 107 5.16 0.73 18.54
C GLN A 107 5.76 -0.33 19.48
N ALA A 108 7.05 -0.64 19.33
CA ALA A 108 7.73 -1.65 20.13
C ALA A 108 7.74 -1.31 21.63
N ARG A 109 7.92 -0.02 22.00
CA ARG A 109 7.83 0.44 23.39
C ARG A 109 6.44 0.21 23.99
N ARG A 110 5.39 0.46 23.20
CA ARG A 110 3.99 0.26 23.63
C ARG A 110 3.65 -1.23 23.82
N MET A 111 4.18 -2.08 22.96
CA MET A 111 3.97 -3.54 23.01
C MET A 111 4.97 -4.27 23.92
N GLN A 112 5.98 -3.57 24.44
CA GLN A 112 7.14 -4.17 25.11
C GLN A 112 7.90 -5.21 24.24
N ALA A 113 7.92 -5.01 22.93
CA ALA A 113 8.58 -5.90 21.98
C ALA A 113 10.10 -5.64 21.96
N ARG A 114 10.89 -6.64 22.33
CA ARG A 114 12.34 -6.52 22.50
C ARG A 114 13.09 -7.68 21.84
N TYR A 115 14.32 -7.43 21.45
CA TYR A 115 15.28 -8.45 21.06
C TYR A 115 16.52 -8.38 21.95
N ARG A 116 17.33 -9.43 21.99
CA ARG A 116 18.58 -9.47 22.73
C ARG A 116 19.75 -9.54 21.72
N PRO A 117 20.53 -8.46 21.54
CA PRO A 117 21.72 -8.52 20.71
C PRO A 117 22.72 -9.54 21.26
N ALA A 118 23.42 -10.27 20.39
CA ALA A 118 24.37 -11.31 20.82
C ALA A 118 25.48 -10.77 21.76
N GLN A 119 25.89 -9.52 21.56
CA GLN A 119 26.97 -8.87 22.31
C GLN A 119 26.47 -8.08 23.54
N SER A 120 25.16 -8.06 23.82
CA SER A 120 24.58 -7.29 24.93
C SER A 120 23.71 -8.16 25.83
N LYS A 121 23.95 -8.07 27.15
CA LYS A 121 23.05 -8.68 28.14
C LYS A 121 21.70 -7.96 28.24
N ASN A 122 21.66 -6.68 27.88
CA ASN A 122 20.47 -5.84 27.98
C ASN A 122 19.62 -5.97 26.70
N PRO A 123 18.33 -6.38 26.82
CA PRO A 123 17.41 -6.36 25.69
C PRO A 123 17.21 -4.93 25.16
N GLN A 124 17.09 -4.82 23.85
CA GLN A 124 16.78 -3.57 23.15
C GLN A 124 15.41 -3.65 22.49
N PHE A 125 14.74 -2.52 22.27
CA PHE A 125 13.49 -2.51 21.53
C PHE A 125 13.75 -2.80 20.06
N VAL A 126 12.89 -3.62 19.46
CA VAL A 126 12.88 -3.82 18.01
C VAL A 126 12.37 -2.57 17.31
N HIS A 127 12.69 -2.43 16.04
CA HIS A 127 12.12 -1.43 15.17
C HIS A 127 11.05 -2.04 14.27
N THR A 128 10.01 -1.25 13.99
CA THR A 128 8.80 -1.70 13.31
C THR A 128 8.58 -0.89 12.03
N LEU A 129 8.15 -1.60 10.98
CA LEU A 129 7.76 -1.03 9.70
C LEU A 129 6.47 -1.68 9.21
N ASN A 130 5.71 -0.92 8.45
CA ASN A 130 4.53 -1.43 7.76
C ASN A 130 4.37 -0.72 6.42
N GLY A 131 3.72 -1.38 5.48
CA GLY A 131 3.25 -0.72 4.27
C GLY A 131 2.28 -1.56 3.47
N SER A 132 1.53 -0.89 2.61
CA SER A 132 0.49 -1.55 1.81
C SER A 132 1.12 -2.17 0.56
N GLY A 133 0.79 -3.42 0.23
CA GLY A 133 1.30 -4.10 -0.96
C GLY A 133 0.21 -4.78 -1.80
N LEU A 134 -0.98 -4.24 -2.05
CA LEU A 134 -1.44 -2.84 -1.97
C LEU A 134 -2.85 -2.78 -1.33
N ALA A 135 -3.46 -1.60 -1.26
CA ALA A 135 -4.90 -1.48 -1.06
C ALA A 135 -5.63 -2.01 -2.31
N VAL A 136 -6.27 -3.18 -2.19
CA VAL A 136 -6.80 -3.93 -3.34
C VAL A 136 -7.94 -3.17 -4.04
N GLY A 137 -8.83 -2.52 -3.27
CA GLY A 137 -9.91 -1.71 -3.84
C GLY A 137 -9.41 -0.55 -4.70
N ARG A 138 -8.38 0.18 -4.24
CA ARG A 138 -7.77 1.27 -5.02
C ARG A 138 -7.00 0.75 -6.24
N THR A 139 -6.35 -0.41 -6.10
CA THR A 139 -5.68 -1.08 -7.22
C THR A 139 -6.67 -1.48 -8.31
N MET A 140 -7.85 -1.97 -7.93
CA MET A 140 -8.92 -2.27 -8.88
C MET A 140 -9.40 -1.01 -9.62
N VAL A 141 -9.58 0.13 -8.93
CA VAL A 141 -9.90 1.40 -9.61
C VAL A 141 -8.81 1.79 -10.61
N ALA A 142 -7.54 1.67 -10.23
CA ALA A 142 -6.42 1.99 -11.11
C ALA A 142 -6.39 1.09 -12.36
N ILE A 143 -6.65 -0.21 -12.21
CA ILE A 143 -6.77 -1.13 -13.35
C ILE A 143 -7.94 -0.72 -14.25
N LEU A 144 -9.13 -0.51 -13.68
CA LEU A 144 -10.32 -0.13 -14.46
C LEU A 144 -10.10 1.17 -15.25
N GLU A 145 -9.47 2.18 -14.67
CA GLU A 145 -9.24 3.45 -15.37
C GLU A 145 -8.10 3.39 -16.40
N ASN A 146 -6.99 2.68 -16.11
CA ASN A 146 -5.83 2.65 -17.00
C ASN A 146 -5.94 1.58 -18.11
N TYR A 147 -6.75 0.54 -17.92
CA TYR A 147 -6.92 -0.55 -18.88
C TYR A 147 -8.27 -0.50 -19.64
N GLN A 148 -9.01 0.60 -19.51
CA GLN A 148 -10.23 0.79 -20.30
C GLN A 148 -9.91 0.88 -21.80
N GLN A 149 -10.74 0.23 -22.61
CA GLN A 149 -10.70 0.28 -24.07
C GLN A 149 -11.85 1.13 -24.61
N GLU A 150 -11.73 1.54 -25.87
CA GLU A 150 -12.87 2.11 -26.59
C GLU A 150 -14.05 1.13 -26.56
N GLY A 151 -15.25 1.63 -26.23
CA GLY A 151 -16.43 0.78 -26.03
C GLY A 151 -16.64 0.28 -24.59
N GLY A 152 -15.75 0.61 -23.65
CA GLY A 152 -15.96 0.38 -22.21
C GLY A 152 -15.54 -1.00 -21.69
N ALA A 153 -14.99 -1.86 -22.55
CA ALA A 153 -14.33 -3.08 -22.14
C ALA A 153 -13.02 -2.78 -21.36
N ILE A 154 -12.60 -3.69 -20.50
CA ILE A 154 -11.38 -3.55 -19.69
C ILE A 154 -10.40 -4.65 -20.08
N ALA A 155 -9.23 -4.28 -20.59
CA ALA A 155 -8.15 -5.23 -20.80
C ALA A 155 -7.63 -5.77 -19.45
N VAL A 156 -7.36 -7.07 -19.37
CA VAL A 156 -6.79 -7.69 -18.18
C VAL A 156 -5.26 -7.58 -18.23
N PRO A 157 -4.61 -6.98 -17.21
CA PRO A 157 -3.15 -6.95 -17.13
C PRO A 157 -2.54 -8.35 -17.28
N ASP A 158 -1.47 -8.47 -18.05
CA ASP A 158 -0.86 -9.77 -18.41
C ASP A 158 -0.53 -10.63 -17.19
N ILE A 159 0.01 -10.00 -16.14
CA ILE A 159 0.34 -10.64 -14.87
C ILE A 159 -0.88 -11.25 -14.15
N LEU A 160 -2.10 -10.74 -14.42
CA LEU A 160 -3.34 -11.21 -13.80
C LEU A 160 -4.02 -12.33 -14.60
N ARG A 161 -3.78 -12.45 -15.92
CA ARG A 161 -4.45 -13.45 -16.76
C ARG A 161 -4.32 -14.89 -16.22
N PRO A 162 -3.16 -15.37 -15.70
CA PRO A 162 -3.06 -16.70 -15.11
C PRO A 162 -3.95 -16.91 -13.88
N TYR A 163 -4.24 -15.84 -13.12
CA TYR A 163 -5.14 -15.87 -11.96
C TYR A 163 -6.62 -15.76 -12.36
N MET A 164 -6.90 -15.40 -13.61
CA MET A 164 -8.23 -15.24 -14.18
C MET A 164 -8.57 -16.31 -15.22
N GLY A 165 -7.85 -17.43 -15.24
CA GLY A 165 -8.12 -18.52 -16.19
C GLY A 165 -7.83 -18.18 -17.65
N GLY A 166 -6.94 -17.21 -17.90
CA GLY A 166 -6.56 -16.77 -19.25
C GLY A 166 -7.48 -15.71 -19.86
N VAL A 167 -8.45 -15.17 -19.10
CA VAL A 167 -9.30 -14.07 -19.58
C VAL A 167 -8.44 -12.86 -19.93
N GLU A 168 -8.60 -12.34 -21.15
CA GLU A 168 -7.83 -11.20 -21.66
C GLU A 168 -8.60 -9.88 -21.57
N VAL A 169 -9.94 -9.92 -21.57
CA VAL A 169 -10.81 -8.74 -21.55
C VAL A 169 -12.04 -9.01 -20.71
N ILE A 170 -12.48 -8.03 -19.93
CA ILE A 170 -13.72 -8.03 -19.15
C ILE A 170 -14.69 -7.04 -19.77
N GLY A 171 -15.97 -7.40 -19.88
CA GLY A 171 -17.00 -6.53 -20.46
C GLY A 171 -17.20 -6.71 -21.96
N VAL A 172 -16.84 -7.88 -22.50
CA VAL A 172 -17.27 -8.29 -23.83
C VAL A 172 -18.48 -9.20 -23.68
N ASP A 173 -19.66 -8.68 -24.00
CA ASP A 173 -20.75 -9.36 -24.69
C ASP A 173 -21.90 -8.36 -24.90
N GLY A 174 -22.26 -8.12 -26.17
CA GLY A 174 -23.61 -7.74 -26.64
C GLY A 174 -24.28 -6.50 -26.04
#